data_AF-A0A8H3QP56-F1
#
_entry.id   AF-A0A8H3QP56-F1
#
_cell.length_a   1.000
_cell.length_b   1.000
_cell.length_c   1.000
_cell.angle_alpha   90.00
_cell.angle_beta   90.00
_cell.angle_gamma   90.00
#
_symmetry.space_group_name_H-M   'P 1'
#
loop_
_entity.id
_entity.type
_entity.pdbx_description
1 polymer ?
#
loop_
_entity_poly.entity_id
_entity_poly.type
_entity_poly.pdbx_seq_one_letter_code
_entity_poly.pdbx_strand_id
1 'polypeptide(L)'
;MELVTLQQKNFQFEQDIQNLRLQIKEFMEKENNLQTQIIHLQVEKEQNKLANQQIQDQINQEKNNLQNQLIQKETNIQELKSQQDQFKNQLIQFQNNYKQIEDENLKLEKIAETYLQNSQNELKENHIELIDLQQRNLELVNLNSQFEQDNQKLKLNIAIQIKEFAEKENTLQTQIIYLQNEIYEKQALASSLTEQLEQNKLINQNIQTQIDHLEQEKINLQEKLIQTETNIQNLKSQQEILIEQKEQLEIELNQSQDNCEQIEQRRIELQHIVRGLSAEQKVDAKLKVKLIKLKNDINQLEQKLNYEKQIKEQLVQALQIKEDKINELEQNLINLDNERIKKLKYKKNELSEIKKELINKLSSRETTKEVHKEKEAKEKELNELKNELSRTDANRKKRVLNQVNKFMESKDDFLTLREEAIKKLQDCYNRLKSSTTNQGDKYTKEFQNNLVKYNNGLLKLNKSYNFLVNIIQKNKELEVAFKINDILKLDSFNSDRYNIFKFATNSQEGVRTKLSSSMMAKDINSLRKNLDELKTELKQERKELKDLE
;
A
#
# COMPACT_ATOMS: atom_id res chain seq x y z
N MET A 1 101.89 92.90 287.31
CA MET A 1 102.09 93.60 286.01
C MET A 1 101.13 93.07 284.93
N GLU A 2 100.04 92.39 285.34
CA GLU A 2 99.10 91.63 284.52
C GLU A 2 98.18 92.46 283.62
N LEU A 3 97.95 93.73 283.94
CA LEU A 3 96.82 94.46 283.38
C LEU A 3 96.99 94.78 281.87
N VAL A 4 98.21 94.78 281.37
CA VAL A 4 98.50 95.18 279.98
C VAL A 4 98.26 94.02 278.99
N THR A 5 98.40 92.77 279.42
CA THR A 5 98.34 91.61 278.50
C THR A 5 96.91 91.25 278.08
N LEU A 6 95.90 91.58 278.89
CA LEU A 6 94.51 91.22 278.64
C LEU A 6 93.80 92.17 277.68
N GLN A 7 94.13 93.47 277.74
CA GLN A 7 93.51 94.44 276.82
C GLN A 7 93.93 94.22 275.37
N GLN A 8 95.14 93.73 275.14
CA GLN A 8 95.63 93.51 273.78
C GLN A 8 95.01 92.26 273.12
N LYS A 9 94.72 91.22 273.90
CA LYS A 9 94.04 90.02 273.37
C LYS A 9 92.59 90.30 272.97
N ASN A 10 91.90 91.18 273.69
CA ASN A 10 90.49 91.44 273.40
C ASN A 10 90.31 92.18 272.07
N PHE A 11 91.24 93.06 271.72
CA PHE A 11 91.21 93.76 270.44
C PHE A 11 91.40 92.80 269.24
N GLN A 12 92.20 91.74 269.40
CA GLN A 12 92.44 90.81 268.31
C GLN A 12 91.21 89.96 267.98
N PHE A 13 90.47 89.53 269.00
CA PHE A 13 89.28 88.67 268.81
C PHE A 13 88.15 89.41 268.08
N GLU A 14 88.04 90.71 268.31
CA GLU A 14 87.02 91.56 267.69
C GLU A 14 87.29 91.79 266.20
N GLN A 15 88.57 91.80 265.79
CA GLN A 15 88.95 91.84 264.39
C GLN A 15 88.60 90.56 263.63
N ASP A 16 88.81 89.39 264.25
CA ASP A 16 88.56 88.11 263.59
C ASP A 16 87.06 87.88 263.32
N ILE A 17 86.19 88.34 264.22
CA ILE A 17 84.73 88.27 264.02
C ILE A 17 84.27 89.14 262.84
N GLN A 18 84.89 90.29 262.62
CA GLN A 18 84.55 91.16 261.48
C GLN A 18 84.93 90.52 260.13
N ASN A 19 86.07 89.85 260.07
CA ASN A 19 86.49 89.18 258.83
C ASN A 19 85.57 88.01 258.43
N LEU A 20 85.09 87.22 259.39
CA LEU A 20 84.16 86.12 259.10
C LEU A 20 82.80 86.61 258.56
N ARG A 21 82.31 87.76 259.04
CA ARG A 21 81.07 88.37 258.51
C ARG A 21 81.20 88.79 257.06
N LEU A 22 82.39 89.20 256.62
CA LEU A 22 82.61 89.60 255.24
C LEU A 22 82.55 88.39 254.29
N GLN A 23 83.12 87.24 254.66
CA GLN A 23 83.09 86.02 253.84
C GLN A 23 81.68 85.43 253.67
N ILE A 24 80.84 85.48 254.70
CA ILE A 24 79.46 84.98 254.60
C ILE A 24 78.66 85.81 253.58
N LYS A 25 78.94 87.11 253.48
CA LYS A 25 78.23 88.00 252.55
C LYS A 25 78.55 87.67 251.09
N GLU A 26 79.79 87.32 250.77
CA GLU A 26 80.17 86.89 249.41
C GLU A 26 79.53 85.56 248.99
N PHE A 27 79.30 84.63 249.93
CA PHE A 27 78.74 83.32 249.58
C PHE A 27 77.26 83.41 249.17
N MET A 28 76.47 84.27 249.83
CA MET A 28 75.05 84.46 249.46
C MET A 28 74.87 85.08 248.07
N GLU A 29 75.82 85.91 247.63
CA GLU A 29 75.74 86.54 246.30
C GLU A 29 75.99 85.52 245.17
N LYS A 30 76.84 84.51 245.41
CA LYS A 30 77.06 83.42 244.45
C LYS A 30 75.87 82.46 244.34
N GLU A 31 75.16 82.20 245.44
CA GLU A 31 74.03 81.27 245.42
C GLU A 31 72.84 81.80 244.59
N ASN A 32 72.52 83.09 244.72
CA ASN A 32 71.45 83.73 243.94
C ASN A 32 71.73 83.71 242.42
N ASN A 33 72.99 83.81 242.01
CA ASN A 33 73.35 83.84 240.60
C ASN A 33 73.16 82.46 239.92
N LEU A 34 73.42 81.37 240.64
CA LEU A 34 73.21 80.00 240.15
C LEU A 34 71.73 79.64 240.02
N GLN A 35 70.87 80.10 240.94
CA GLN A 35 69.42 79.88 240.83
C GLN A 35 68.82 80.57 239.58
N THR A 36 69.37 81.72 239.17
CA THR A 36 68.89 82.46 238.00
C THR A 36 69.21 81.73 236.67
N GLN A 37 70.32 80.99 236.59
CA GLN A 37 70.67 80.22 235.37
C GLN A 37 69.82 78.96 235.18
N ILE A 38 69.36 78.33 236.27
CA ILE A 38 68.56 77.10 236.19
C ILE A 38 67.17 77.38 235.58
N ILE A 39 66.57 78.54 235.90
CA ILE A 39 65.26 78.92 235.37
C ILE A 39 65.30 79.13 233.85
N HIS A 40 66.40 79.69 233.30
CA HIS A 40 66.51 79.97 231.88
C HIS A 40 66.57 78.69 231.01
N LEU A 41 67.24 77.63 231.49
CA LEU A 41 67.39 76.38 230.74
C LEU A 41 66.11 75.54 230.65
N GLN A 42 65.15 75.73 231.57
CA GLN A 42 63.87 75.02 231.52
C GLN A 42 62.90 75.56 230.47
N VAL A 43 62.98 76.85 230.13
CA VAL A 43 62.12 77.48 229.10
C VAL A 43 62.52 77.04 227.68
N GLU A 44 63.81 76.91 227.41
CA GLU A 44 64.33 76.55 226.09
C GLU A 44 63.98 75.10 225.68
N LYS A 45 63.84 74.20 226.67
CA LYS A 45 63.50 72.80 226.42
C LYS A 45 62.06 72.60 225.93
N GLU A 46 61.10 73.39 226.41
CA GLU A 46 59.69 73.27 225.99
C GLU A 46 59.44 73.86 224.59
N GLN A 47 60.17 74.90 224.19
CA GLN A 47 60.05 75.47 222.84
C GLN A 47 60.47 74.49 221.74
N ASN A 48 61.51 73.68 221.95
CA ASN A 48 61.98 72.70 220.96
C ASN A 48 61.02 71.52 220.74
N LYS A 49 60.13 71.22 221.69
CA LYS A 49 59.19 70.11 221.56
C LYS A 49 58.01 70.45 220.65
N LEU A 50 57.57 71.71 220.66
CA LEU A 50 56.45 72.19 219.84
C LEU A 50 56.83 72.27 218.33
N ALA A 51 58.08 72.63 218.02
CA ALA A 51 58.56 72.76 216.64
C ALA A 51 58.60 71.42 215.87
N ASN A 52 58.94 70.31 216.53
CA ASN A 52 59.05 69.01 215.87
C ASN A 52 57.70 68.40 215.47
N GLN A 53 56.60 68.73 216.18
CA GLN A 53 55.28 68.20 215.86
C GLN A 53 54.75 68.76 214.53
N GLN A 54 55.04 70.04 214.22
CA GLN A 54 54.55 70.72 213.01
C GLN A 54 55.17 70.20 211.69
N ILE A 55 56.42 69.71 211.72
CA ILE A 55 57.09 69.20 210.52
C ILE A 55 56.48 67.85 210.08
N GLN A 56 56.06 67.02 211.03
CA GLN A 56 55.59 65.67 210.72
C GLN A 56 54.24 65.66 209.97
N ASP A 57 53.37 66.62 210.25
CA ASP A 57 52.06 66.72 209.59
C ASP A 57 52.18 67.14 208.12
N GLN A 58 53.19 67.97 207.77
CA GLN A 58 53.45 68.40 206.39
C GLN A 58 53.86 67.24 205.46
N ILE A 59 54.71 66.33 205.94
CA ILE A 59 55.22 65.20 205.14
C ILE A 59 54.10 64.24 204.72
N ASN A 60 53.13 64.00 205.60
CA ASN A 60 52.03 63.08 205.32
C ASN A 60 51.09 63.60 204.21
N GLN A 61 50.89 64.92 204.15
CA GLN A 61 50.04 65.54 203.14
C GLN A 61 50.64 65.42 201.73
N GLU A 62 51.96 65.57 201.61
CA GLU A 62 52.68 65.51 200.33
C GLU A 62 52.70 64.09 199.72
N LYS A 63 52.84 63.06 200.57
CA LYS A 63 52.85 61.66 200.15
C LYS A 63 51.55 61.24 199.46
N ASN A 64 50.40 61.63 200.02
CA ASN A 64 49.09 61.28 199.45
C ASN A 64 48.87 61.92 198.07
N ASN A 65 49.42 63.12 197.85
CA ASN A 65 49.23 63.85 196.60
C ASN A 65 49.97 63.20 195.42
N LEU A 66 51.20 62.71 195.65
CA LEU A 66 52.00 62.02 194.63
C LEU A 66 51.38 60.68 194.21
N GLN A 67 50.76 59.96 195.15
CA GLN A 67 50.17 58.65 194.86
C GLN A 67 48.95 58.76 193.93
N ASN A 68 48.13 59.80 194.10
CA ASN A 68 47.02 60.07 193.19
C ASN A 68 47.48 60.41 191.76
N GLN A 69 48.59 61.15 191.60
CA GLN A 69 49.14 61.47 190.28
C GLN A 69 49.65 60.22 189.53
N LEU A 70 50.16 59.22 190.24
CA LEU A 70 50.68 58.00 189.65
C LEU A 70 49.55 57.16 189.02
N ILE A 71 48.46 56.96 189.75
CA ILE A 71 47.28 56.19 189.30
C ILE A 71 46.68 56.81 188.03
N GLN A 72 46.63 58.14 187.95
CA GLN A 72 46.13 58.84 186.75
C GLN A 72 47.01 58.58 185.53
N LYS A 73 48.34 58.61 185.67
CA LYS A 73 49.25 58.35 184.55
C LYS A 73 49.15 56.91 184.04
N GLU A 74 48.97 55.95 184.94
CA GLU A 74 48.85 54.53 184.59
C GLU A 74 47.58 54.25 183.78
N THR A 75 46.47 54.93 184.14
CA THR A 75 45.20 54.87 183.41
C THR A 75 45.34 55.42 181.98
N ASN A 76 45.99 56.57 181.80
CA ASN A 76 46.19 57.18 180.48
C ASN A 76 47.03 56.29 179.53
N ILE A 77 48.00 55.54 180.06
CA ILE A 77 48.84 54.64 179.26
C ILE A 77 48.04 53.45 178.71
N GLN A 78 47.13 52.88 179.51
CA GLN A 78 46.26 51.79 179.07
C GLN A 78 45.34 52.22 177.92
N GLU A 79 44.76 53.42 177.99
CA GLU A 79 43.86 53.96 176.97
C GLU A 79 44.57 54.17 175.63
N LEU A 80 45.79 54.75 175.63
CA LEU A 80 46.60 54.92 174.43
C LEU A 80 46.95 53.60 173.75
N LYS A 81 47.20 52.54 174.53
CA LYS A 81 47.52 51.21 173.99
C LYS A 81 46.32 50.58 173.27
N SER A 82 45.12 50.75 173.83
CA SER A 82 43.88 50.32 173.17
C SER A 82 43.64 51.05 171.85
N GLN A 83 43.91 52.37 171.80
CA GLN A 83 43.79 53.15 170.56
C GLN A 83 44.81 52.69 169.50
N GLN A 84 46.05 52.39 169.90
CA GLN A 84 47.08 51.88 169.00
C GLN A 84 46.67 50.55 168.33
N ASP A 85 46.12 49.62 169.11
CA ASP A 85 45.66 48.33 168.57
C ASP A 85 44.49 48.50 167.59
N GLN A 86 43.59 49.45 167.85
CA GLN A 86 42.48 49.77 166.94
C GLN A 86 42.98 50.31 165.58
N PHE A 87 43.95 51.23 165.57
CA PHE A 87 44.52 51.74 164.32
C PHE A 87 45.26 50.67 163.52
N LYS A 88 45.97 49.77 164.21
CA LYS A 88 46.70 48.68 163.55
C LYS A 88 45.75 47.74 162.80
N ASN A 89 44.59 47.43 163.39
CA ASN A 89 43.58 46.59 162.74
C ASN A 89 42.95 47.27 161.51
N GLN A 90 42.67 48.58 161.59
CA GLN A 90 42.16 49.33 160.44
C GLN A 90 43.16 49.33 159.27
N LEU A 91 44.46 49.48 159.55
CA LEU A 91 45.49 49.47 158.51
C LEU A 91 45.56 48.13 157.77
N ILE A 92 45.49 47.00 158.49
CA ILE A 92 45.47 45.65 157.91
C ILE A 92 44.25 45.49 157.00
N GLN A 93 43.08 45.99 157.43
CA GLN A 93 41.86 45.92 156.62
C GLN A 93 41.99 46.71 155.32
N PHE A 94 42.55 47.93 155.36
CA PHE A 94 42.79 48.71 154.15
C PHE A 94 43.75 48.02 153.18
N GLN A 95 44.84 47.43 153.68
CA GLN A 95 45.81 46.70 152.85
C GLN A 95 45.18 45.49 152.15
N ASN A 96 44.34 44.73 152.85
CA ASN A 96 43.63 43.59 152.27
C ASN A 96 42.64 44.03 151.18
N ASN A 97 41.86 45.10 151.43
CA ASN A 97 40.92 45.62 150.45
C ASN A 97 41.64 46.12 149.18
N TYR A 98 42.77 46.83 149.32
CA TYR A 98 43.55 47.30 148.18
C TYR A 98 44.04 46.15 147.30
N LYS A 99 44.58 45.09 147.92
CA LYS A 99 45.06 43.92 147.20
C LYS A 99 43.93 43.17 146.46
N GLN A 100 42.75 43.08 147.09
CA GLN A 100 41.58 42.49 146.43
C GLN A 100 41.14 43.31 145.20
N ILE A 101 41.12 44.65 145.29
CA ILE A 101 40.79 45.53 144.17
C ILE A 101 41.82 45.39 143.04
N GLU A 102 43.10 45.30 143.36
CA GLU A 102 44.18 45.09 142.39
C GLU A 102 44.02 43.75 141.64
N ASP A 103 43.71 42.66 142.37
CA ASP A 103 43.44 41.35 141.78
C ASP A 103 42.17 41.33 140.91
N GLU A 104 41.11 42.04 141.30
CA GLU A 104 39.88 42.18 140.51
C GLU A 104 40.10 42.99 139.24
N ASN A 105 40.85 44.10 139.32
CA ASN A 105 41.20 44.91 138.16
C ASN A 105 42.03 44.12 137.14
N LEU A 106 42.99 43.31 137.61
CA LEU A 106 43.80 42.45 136.73
C LEU A 106 42.95 41.39 136.01
N LYS A 107 41.90 40.85 136.66
CA LYS A 107 40.94 39.93 136.03
C LYS A 107 40.11 40.64 134.96
N LEU A 108 39.63 41.84 135.24
CA LEU A 108 38.86 42.64 134.29
C LEU A 108 39.69 43.03 133.06
N GLU A 109 40.97 43.38 133.24
CA GLU A 109 41.90 43.67 132.15
C GLU A 109 42.07 42.46 131.22
N LYS A 110 42.29 41.26 131.77
CA LYS A 110 42.36 40.02 130.98
C LYS A 110 41.08 39.72 130.21
N ILE A 111 39.91 39.97 130.81
CA ILE A 111 38.61 39.79 130.12
C ILE A 111 38.48 40.79 128.98
N ALA A 112 38.82 42.07 129.21
CA ALA A 112 38.76 43.11 128.19
C ALA A 112 39.71 42.81 127.03
N GLU A 113 40.93 42.38 127.31
CA GLU A 113 41.93 41.99 126.32
C GLU A 113 41.46 40.78 125.48
N THR A 114 40.88 39.77 126.14
CA THR A 114 40.29 38.61 125.45
C THR A 114 39.13 39.03 124.54
N TYR A 115 38.24 39.91 125.01
CA TYR A 115 37.10 40.39 124.23
C TYR A 115 37.55 41.21 123.02
N LEU A 116 38.55 42.08 123.20
CA LEU A 116 39.17 42.85 122.13
C LEU A 116 39.80 41.92 121.09
N GLN A 117 40.55 40.90 121.53
CA GLN A 117 41.20 39.95 120.64
C GLN A 117 40.19 39.12 119.83
N ASN A 118 39.12 38.66 120.45
CA ASN A 118 38.06 37.92 119.77
C ASN A 118 37.35 38.79 118.72
N SER A 119 37.01 40.03 119.06
CA SER A 119 36.39 40.97 118.11
C SER A 119 37.31 41.29 116.92
N GLN A 120 38.63 41.42 117.16
CA GLN A 120 39.61 41.58 116.08
C GLN A 120 39.72 40.34 115.19
N ASN A 121 39.61 39.14 115.76
CA ASN A 121 39.63 37.90 114.98
C ASN A 121 38.36 37.74 114.14
N GLU A 122 37.17 38.00 114.71
CA GLU A 122 35.90 38.02 113.96
C GLU A 122 35.94 39.05 112.81
N LEU A 123 36.52 40.23 113.05
CA LEU A 123 36.71 41.23 111.99
C LEU A 123 37.62 40.73 110.86
N LYS A 124 38.69 40.00 111.18
CA LYS A 124 39.57 39.40 110.16
C LYS A 124 38.87 38.31 109.37
N GLU A 125 38.11 37.43 110.04
CA GLU A 125 37.32 36.38 109.38
C GLU A 125 36.28 36.98 108.44
N ASN A 126 35.50 37.96 108.91
CA ASN A 126 34.54 38.70 108.09
C ASN A 126 35.20 39.41 106.90
N HIS A 127 36.43 39.92 107.08
CA HIS A 127 37.17 40.56 105.99
C HIS A 127 37.62 39.55 104.92
N ILE A 128 38.06 38.36 105.33
CA ILE A 128 38.40 37.27 104.40
C ILE A 128 37.16 36.83 103.64
N GLU A 129 36.04 36.58 104.33
CA GLU A 129 34.78 36.19 103.69
C GLU A 129 34.27 37.25 102.70
N LEU A 130 34.42 38.54 103.05
CA LEU A 130 34.07 39.64 102.14
C LEU A 130 34.94 39.64 100.88
N ILE A 131 36.25 39.39 101.00
CA ILE A 131 37.16 39.32 99.84
C ILE A 131 36.78 38.13 98.95
N ASP A 132 36.52 36.96 99.53
CA ASP A 132 36.11 35.77 98.79
C ASP A 132 34.79 36.00 98.04
N LEU A 133 33.81 36.64 98.68
CA LEU A 133 32.55 37.04 98.06
C LEU A 133 32.76 38.04 96.92
N GLN A 134 33.64 39.02 97.08
CA GLN A 134 33.97 39.99 96.04
C GLN A 134 34.63 39.31 94.83
N GLN A 135 35.56 38.39 95.06
CA GLN A 135 36.22 37.64 94.01
C GLN A 135 35.24 36.74 93.25
N ARG A 136 34.36 36.03 93.96
CA ARG A 136 33.31 35.22 93.35
C ARG A 136 32.31 36.05 92.55
N ASN A 137 31.98 37.25 93.03
CA ASN A 137 31.11 38.17 92.30
C ASN A 137 31.80 38.67 91.01
N LEU A 138 33.11 38.95 91.05
CA LEU A 138 33.88 39.32 89.86
C LEU A 138 33.91 38.19 88.83
N GLU A 139 34.10 36.95 89.26
CA GLU A 139 34.04 35.77 88.38
C GLU A 139 32.65 35.60 87.75
N LEU A 140 31.58 35.78 88.53
CA LEU A 140 30.20 35.73 88.02
C LEU A 140 29.93 36.84 87.00
N VAL A 141 30.39 38.07 87.24
CA VAL A 141 30.25 39.19 86.30
C VAL A 141 30.98 38.89 84.99
N ASN A 142 32.20 38.36 85.05
CA ASN A 142 32.96 37.97 83.86
C ASN A 142 32.27 36.85 83.09
N LEU A 143 31.77 35.82 83.79
CA LEU A 143 31.03 34.72 83.17
C LEU A 143 29.75 35.22 82.49
N ASN A 144 29.02 36.13 83.14
CA ASN A 144 27.80 36.71 82.59
C ASN A 144 28.08 37.60 81.36
N SER A 145 29.20 38.34 81.37
CA SER A 145 29.67 39.10 80.21
C SER A 145 30.02 38.19 79.04
N GLN A 146 30.72 37.07 79.29
CA GLN A 146 31.04 36.08 78.26
C GLN A 146 29.77 35.43 77.70
N PHE A 147 28.81 35.05 78.56
CA PHE A 147 27.53 34.50 78.14
C PHE A 147 26.74 35.47 77.26
N GLU A 148 26.72 36.76 77.60
CA GLU A 148 26.08 37.78 76.78
C GLU A 148 26.77 37.90 75.41
N GLN A 149 28.10 37.91 75.36
CA GLN A 149 28.84 37.93 74.09
C GLN A 149 28.54 36.70 73.22
N ASP A 150 28.53 35.50 73.81
CA ASP A 150 28.22 34.26 73.10
C ASP A 150 26.77 34.25 72.59
N ASN A 151 25.82 34.78 73.36
CA ASN A 151 24.42 34.92 72.96
C ASN A 151 24.26 35.92 71.81
N GLN A 152 24.96 37.06 71.85
CA GLN A 152 24.96 38.03 70.75
C GLN A 152 25.57 37.44 69.47
N LYS A 153 26.67 36.69 69.59
CA LYS A 153 27.28 35.98 68.46
C LYS A 153 26.33 34.93 67.87
N LEU A 154 25.62 34.19 68.73
CA LEU A 154 24.64 33.21 68.29
C LEU A 154 23.47 33.87 67.56
N LYS A 155 22.92 34.96 68.10
CA LYS A 155 21.86 35.76 67.45
C LYS A 155 22.30 36.25 66.07
N LEU A 156 23.52 36.77 65.96
CA LEU A 156 24.07 37.23 64.69
C LEU A 156 24.19 36.08 63.69
N ASN A 157 24.75 34.94 64.10
CA ASN A 157 24.89 33.77 63.24
C ASN A 157 23.53 33.25 62.75
N ILE A 158 22.53 33.18 63.63
CA ILE A 158 21.16 32.79 63.27
C ILE A 158 20.57 33.80 62.27
N ALA A 159 20.74 35.10 62.49
CA ALA A 159 20.25 36.13 61.58
C ALA A 159 20.88 36.04 60.18
N ILE A 160 22.19 35.76 60.11
CA ILE A 160 22.90 35.54 58.84
C ILE A 160 22.32 34.31 58.12
N GLN A 161 22.16 33.19 58.82
CA GLN A 161 21.59 31.97 58.23
C GLN A 161 20.16 32.19 57.74
N ILE A 162 19.30 32.86 58.53
CA ILE A 162 17.94 33.20 58.11
C ILE A 162 17.95 34.01 56.81
N LYS A 163 18.85 35.00 56.70
CA LYS A 163 18.98 35.80 55.48
C LYS A 163 19.43 34.97 54.29
N GLU A 164 20.45 34.12 54.45
CA GLU A 164 20.91 33.22 53.38
C GLU A 164 19.81 32.23 52.94
N PHE A 165 19.04 31.69 53.88
CA PHE A 165 17.90 30.82 53.57
C PHE A 165 16.83 31.59 52.81
N ALA A 166 16.48 32.80 53.22
CA ALA A 166 15.50 33.63 52.53
C ALA A 166 15.96 34.00 51.10
N GLU A 167 17.24 34.30 50.88
CA GLU A 167 17.79 34.56 49.55
C GLU A 167 17.75 33.32 48.64
N LYS A 168 18.09 32.15 49.18
CA LYS A 168 17.97 30.86 48.47
C LYS A 168 16.52 30.53 48.17
N GLU A 169 15.62 30.72 49.12
CA GLU A 169 14.18 30.53 48.95
C GLU A 169 13.64 31.42 47.83
N ASN A 170 13.96 32.71 47.84
CA ASN A 170 13.55 33.65 46.79
C ASN A 170 14.05 33.23 45.40
N THR A 171 15.30 32.74 45.33
CA THR A 171 15.88 32.24 44.08
C THR A 171 15.15 30.99 43.58
N LEU A 172 14.87 30.03 44.48
CA LEU A 172 14.11 28.84 44.16
C LEU A 172 12.67 29.17 43.74
N GLN A 173 11.99 30.08 44.44
CA GLN A 173 10.66 30.57 44.05
C GLN A 173 10.67 31.18 42.66
N THR A 174 11.68 32.00 42.34
CA THR A 174 11.85 32.58 41.00
C THR A 174 12.04 31.51 39.93
N GLN A 175 12.87 30.49 40.20
CA GLN A 175 13.07 29.36 39.30
C GLN A 175 11.79 28.54 39.11
N ILE A 176 11.02 28.32 40.19
CA ILE A 176 9.72 27.64 40.12
C ILE A 176 8.77 28.40 39.21
N ILE A 177 8.65 29.72 39.36
CA ILE A 177 7.80 30.56 38.51
C ILE A 177 8.23 30.45 37.04
N TYR A 178 9.54 30.52 36.76
CA TYR A 178 10.07 30.37 35.41
C TYR A 178 9.69 29.02 34.79
N LEU A 179 9.92 27.92 35.53
CA LEU A 179 9.59 26.57 35.06
C LEU A 179 8.07 26.37 34.89
N GLN A 180 7.25 26.95 35.76
CA GLN A 180 5.78 26.92 35.62
C GLN A 180 5.33 27.64 34.34
N ASN A 181 5.91 28.80 34.03
CA ASN A 181 5.64 29.51 32.78
C ASN A 181 6.08 28.68 31.56
N GLU A 182 7.27 28.08 31.61
CA GLU A 182 7.76 27.21 30.53
C GLU A 182 6.84 25.99 30.33
N ILE A 183 6.35 25.38 31.40
CA ILE A 183 5.36 24.29 31.35
C ILE A 183 4.07 24.78 30.70
N TYR A 184 3.56 25.95 31.09
CA TYR A 184 2.33 26.52 30.53
C TYR A 184 2.46 26.80 29.02
N GLU A 185 3.56 27.43 28.59
CA GLU A 185 3.84 27.67 27.17
C GLU A 185 3.95 26.38 26.37
N LYS A 186 4.66 25.38 26.91
CA LYS A 186 4.78 24.06 26.27
C LYS A 186 3.44 23.33 26.18
N GLN A 187 2.58 23.43 27.20
CA GLN A 187 1.23 22.88 27.16
C GLN A 187 0.36 23.58 26.12
N ALA A 188 0.41 24.91 26.02
CA ALA A 188 -0.31 25.67 25.00
C ALA A 188 0.16 25.28 23.58
N LEU A 189 1.46 25.13 23.38
CA LEU A 189 2.04 24.66 22.11
C LEU A 189 1.59 23.23 21.78
N ALA A 190 1.62 22.32 22.75
CA ALA A 190 1.18 20.94 22.56
C ALA A 190 -0.30 20.85 22.18
N SER A 191 -1.16 21.66 22.81
CA SER A 191 -2.58 21.75 22.46
C SER A 191 -2.77 22.26 21.02
N SER A 192 -2.08 23.33 20.63
CA SER A 192 -2.13 23.88 19.28
C SER A 192 -1.66 22.87 18.22
N LEU A 193 -0.55 22.17 18.47
CA LEU A 193 -0.05 21.11 17.59
C LEU A 193 -1.01 19.93 17.49
N THR A 194 -1.68 19.57 18.59
CA THR A 194 -2.70 18.51 18.60
C THR A 194 -3.90 18.89 17.74
N GLU A 195 -4.36 20.14 17.85
CA GLU A 195 -5.47 20.67 17.07
C GLU A 195 -5.13 20.73 15.58
N GLN A 196 -3.91 21.18 15.23
CA GLN A 196 -3.40 21.11 13.85
C GLN A 196 -3.32 19.68 13.33
N LEU A 197 -2.90 18.72 14.15
CA LEU A 197 -2.79 17.31 13.75
C LEU A 197 -4.18 16.73 13.44
N GLU A 198 -5.19 17.03 14.26
CA GLU A 198 -6.58 16.60 14.02
C GLU A 198 -7.16 17.28 12.77
N GLN A 199 -6.91 18.57 12.56
CA GLN A 199 -7.29 19.24 11.31
C GLN A 199 -6.63 18.59 10.09
N ASN A 200 -5.33 18.27 10.16
CA ASN A 200 -4.62 17.59 9.08
C ASN A 200 -5.17 16.18 8.81
N LYS A 201 -5.53 15.42 9.86
CA LYS A 201 -6.22 14.13 9.68
C LYS A 201 -7.54 14.29 8.95
N LEU A 202 -8.35 15.28 9.33
CA LEU A 202 -9.63 15.56 8.69
C LEU A 202 -9.45 15.98 7.23
N ILE A 203 -8.49 16.88 6.95
CA ILE A 203 -8.14 17.29 5.60
C ILE A 203 -7.70 16.08 4.77
N ASN A 204 -6.83 15.21 5.31
CA ASN A 204 -6.38 14.01 4.62
C ASN A 204 -7.53 13.04 4.33
N GLN A 205 -8.45 12.82 5.27
CA GLN A 205 -9.65 12.01 5.03
C GLN A 205 -10.52 12.60 3.90
N ASN A 206 -10.64 13.92 3.86
CA ASN A 206 -11.40 14.63 2.83
C ASN A 206 -10.71 14.54 1.45
N ILE A 207 -9.38 14.69 1.41
CA ILE A 207 -8.57 14.47 0.21
C ILE A 207 -8.71 13.03 -0.27
N GLN A 208 -8.65 12.04 0.63
CA GLN A 208 -8.81 10.63 0.26
C GLN A 208 -10.20 10.39 -0.35
N THR A 209 -11.25 10.96 0.24
CA THR A 209 -12.62 10.86 -0.30
C THR A 209 -12.72 11.47 -1.71
N GLN A 210 -12.03 12.59 -1.96
CA GLN A 210 -11.97 13.19 -3.30
C GLN A 210 -11.18 12.32 -4.29
N ILE A 211 -10.07 11.72 -3.86
CA ILE A 211 -9.29 10.77 -4.68
C ILE A 211 -10.18 9.59 -5.07
N ASP A 212 -10.86 8.96 -4.11
CA ASP A 212 -11.75 7.82 -4.36
C ASP A 212 -12.88 8.21 -5.33
N HIS A 213 -13.44 9.42 -5.20
CA HIS A 213 -14.45 9.94 -6.13
C HIS A 213 -13.91 10.11 -7.55
N LEU A 214 -12.72 10.73 -7.70
CA LEU A 214 -12.07 10.91 -8.99
C LEU A 214 -11.65 9.58 -9.63
N GLU A 215 -11.24 8.61 -8.82
CA GLU A 215 -10.88 7.28 -9.28
C GLU A 215 -12.11 6.53 -9.81
N GLN A 216 -13.25 6.67 -9.14
CA GLN A 216 -14.54 6.17 -9.65
C GLN A 216 -14.99 6.91 -10.92
N GLU A 217 -14.81 8.23 -11.00
CA GLU A 217 -15.13 9.01 -12.21
C GLU A 217 -14.25 8.59 -13.39
N LYS A 218 -12.96 8.34 -13.16
CA LYS A 218 -12.03 7.79 -14.16
C LYS A 218 -12.49 6.43 -14.67
N ILE A 219 -12.91 5.52 -13.80
CA ILE A 219 -13.46 4.21 -14.20
C ILE A 219 -14.70 4.39 -15.08
N ASN A 220 -15.66 5.21 -14.65
CA ASN A 220 -16.86 5.51 -15.42
C ASN A 220 -16.55 6.12 -16.80
N LEU A 221 -15.55 7.01 -16.87
CA LEU A 221 -15.10 7.60 -18.13
C LEU A 221 -14.40 6.57 -19.03
N GLN A 222 -13.60 5.66 -18.47
CA GLN A 222 -12.98 4.55 -19.21
C GLN A 222 -14.03 3.60 -19.78
N GLU A 223 -15.07 3.25 -19.02
CA GLU A 223 -16.18 2.44 -19.52
C GLU A 223 -16.90 3.14 -20.69
N LYS A 224 -17.21 4.43 -20.55
CA LYS A 224 -17.78 5.24 -21.64
C LYS A 224 -16.86 5.30 -22.86
N LEU A 225 -15.55 5.39 -22.65
CA LEU A 225 -14.57 5.40 -23.72
C LEU A 225 -14.57 4.07 -24.46
N ILE A 226 -14.47 2.94 -23.76
CA ILE A 226 -14.52 1.58 -24.34
C ILE A 226 -15.82 1.37 -25.12
N GLN A 227 -16.95 1.80 -24.57
CA GLN A 227 -18.23 1.73 -25.27
C GLN A 227 -18.24 2.59 -26.54
N THR A 228 -17.69 3.81 -26.47
CA THR A 228 -17.58 4.70 -27.62
C THR A 228 -16.66 4.11 -28.68
N GLU A 229 -15.55 3.51 -28.29
CA GLU A 229 -14.58 2.86 -29.18
C GLU A 229 -15.21 1.64 -29.87
N THR A 230 -15.99 0.85 -29.13
CA THR A 230 -16.80 -0.25 -29.67
C THR A 230 -17.83 0.26 -30.67
N ASN A 231 -18.54 1.35 -30.35
CA ASN A 231 -19.50 1.99 -31.26
C ASN A 231 -18.81 2.52 -32.52
N ILE A 232 -17.63 3.13 -32.39
CA ILE A 232 -16.82 3.61 -33.53
C ILE A 232 -16.42 2.43 -34.41
N GLN A 233 -15.96 1.31 -33.86
CA GLN A 233 -15.62 0.13 -34.65
C GLN A 233 -16.84 -0.43 -35.40
N ASN A 234 -17.99 -0.54 -34.73
CA ASN A 234 -19.24 -0.94 -35.39
C ASN A 234 -19.62 0.02 -36.53
N LEU A 235 -19.54 1.33 -36.30
CA LEU A 235 -19.78 2.34 -37.33
C LEU A 235 -18.76 2.24 -38.47
N LYS A 236 -17.51 1.89 -38.19
CA LYS A 236 -16.47 1.65 -39.20
C LYS A 236 -16.82 0.45 -40.07
N SER A 237 -17.24 -0.66 -39.47
CA SER A 237 -17.70 -1.84 -40.21
C SER A 237 -18.95 -1.52 -41.04
N GLN A 238 -19.91 -0.76 -40.49
CA GLN A 238 -21.07 -0.28 -41.24
C GLN A 238 -20.67 0.66 -42.39
N GLN A 239 -19.70 1.55 -42.16
CA GLN A 239 -19.16 2.44 -43.18
C GLN A 239 -18.47 1.63 -44.29
N GLU A 240 -17.73 0.58 -43.95
CA GLU A 240 -17.05 -0.30 -44.90
C GLU A 240 -18.07 -1.06 -45.77
N ILE A 241 -19.14 -1.58 -45.16
CA ILE A 241 -20.29 -2.16 -45.88
C ILE A 241 -20.95 -1.11 -46.79
N LEU A 242 -21.15 0.12 -46.31
CA LEU A 242 -21.72 1.21 -47.11
C LEU A 242 -20.78 1.64 -48.24
N ILE A 243 -19.47 1.59 -48.04
CA ILE A 243 -18.47 1.83 -49.09
C ILE A 243 -18.54 0.73 -50.13
N GLU A 244 -18.58 -0.55 -49.75
CA GLU A 244 -18.78 -1.66 -50.70
C GLU A 244 -20.10 -1.51 -51.47
N GLN A 245 -21.19 -1.16 -50.79
CA GLN A 245 -22.48 -0.91 -51.43
C GLN A 245 -22.40 0.30 -52.38
N LYS A 246 -21.73 1.38 -51.97
CA LYS A 246 -21.51 2.56 -52.81
C LYS A 246 -20.66 2.21 -54.02
N GLU A 247 -19.56 1.48 -53.86
CA GLU A 247 -18.72 1.02 -54.96
C GLU A 247 -19.51 0.14 -55.92
N GLN A 248 -20.35 -0.76 -55.39
CA GLN A 248 -21.24 -1.58 -56.22
C GLN A 248 -22.26 -0.72 -56.98
N LEU A 249 -22.88 0.25 -56.31
CA LEU A 249 -23.77 1.22 -56.94
C LEU A 249 -23.05 2.14 -57.91
N GLU A 250 -21.77 2.47 -57.67
CA GLU A 250 -20.93 3.28 -58.54
C GLU A 250 -20.49 2.48 -59.77
N ILE A 251 -20.26 1.17 -59.63
CA ILE A 251 -20.11 0.25 -60.76
C ILE A 251 -21.42 0.19 -61.55
N GLU A 252 -22.57 0.02 -60.91
CA GLU A 252 -23.88 0.01 -61.58
C GLU A 252 -24.21 1.36 -62.23
N LEU A 253 -23.87 2.47 -61.57
CA LEU A 253 -24.03 3.84 -62.08
C LEU A 253 -23.08 4.09 -63.24
N ASN A 254 -21.81 3.69 -63.15
CA ASN A 254 -20.86 3.75 -64.25
C ASN A 254 -21.33 2.87 -65.40
N GLN A 255 -21.90 1.69 -65.14
CA GLN A 255 -22.54 0.87 -66.18
C GLN A 255 -23.76 1.56 -66.77
N SER A 256 -24.57 2.23 -65.95
CA SER A 256 -25.71 3.01 -66.39
C SER A 256 -25.29 4.27 -67.13
N GLN A 257 -24.16 4.88 -66.79
CA GLN A 257 -23.56 6.04 -67.43
C GLN A 257 -22.85 5.64 -68.70
N ASP A 258 -22.16 4.51 -68.77
CA ASP A 258 -21.66 3.90 -69.99
C ASP A 258 -22.83 3.54 -70.90
N ASN A 259 -23.92 3.01 -70.33
CA ASN A 259 -25.16 2.82 -71.07
C ASN A 259 -25.77 4.15 -71.47
N CYS A 260 -25.70 5.20 -70.65
CA CYS A 260 -26.27 6.51 -70.93
C CYS A 260 -25.40 7.30 -71.91
N GLU A 261 -24.07 7.12 -71.91
CA GLU A 261 -23.07 7.63 -72.85
C GLU A 261 -23.12 6.82 -74.12
N GLN A 262 -23.40 5.52 -74.08
CA GLN A 262 -23.77 4.76 -75.27
C GLN A 262 -25.11 5.24 -75.79
N ILE A 263 -26.09 5.59 -74.93
CA ILE A 263 -27.36 6.19 -75.34
C ILE A 263 -27.15 7.61 -75.82
N GLU A 264 -26.19 8.38 -75.30
CA GLU A 264 -25.89 9.78 -75.61
C GLU A 264 -24.97 9.88 -76.83
N GLN A 265 -24.01 8.98 -77.01
CA GLN A 265 -23.30 8.70 -78.26
C GLN A 265 -24.29 8.19 -79.28
N ARG A 266 -25.22 7.32 -78.90
CA ARG A 266 -26.35 6.94 -79.75
C ARG A 266 -27.36 8.07 -79.88
N ARG A 267 -27.38 9.09 -79.01
CA ARG A 267 -28.21 10.31 -79.07
C ARG A 267 -27.54 11.37 -79.92
N ILE A 268 -26.21 11.40 -79.97
CA ILE A 268 -25.34 12.25 -80.78
C ILE A 268 -25.25 11.66 -82.16
N GLU A 269 -25.11 10.34 -82.31
CA GLU A 269 -25.38 9.58 -83.53
C GLU A 269 -26.84 9.76 -83.89
N LEU A 270 -27.80 9.63 -82.97
CA LEU A 270 -29.22 9.93 -83.24
C LEU A 270 -29.46 11.41 -83.48
N GLN A 271 -28.61 12.36 -83.07
CA GLN A 271 -28.70 13.82 -83.32
C GLN A 271 -27.97 14.17 -84.60
N HIS A 272 -26.99 13.39 -85.03
CA HIS A 272 -26.43 13.39 -86.36
C HIS A 272 -27.45 12.80 -87.34
N ILE A 273 -28.12 11.73 -86.91
CA ILE A 273 -29.27 11.11 -87.55
C ILE A 273 -30.52 11.96 -87.34
N VAL A 274 -30.67 12.87 -86.36
CA VAL A 274 -31.87 13.73 -86.16
C VAL A 274 -31.66 15.10 -86.75
N ARG A 275 -30.43 15.59 -86.90
CA ARG A 275 -30.09 16.69 -87.79
C ARG A 275 -30.14 16.21 -89.25
N GLY A 276 -29.77 14.95 -89.50
CA GLY A 276 -30.10 14.20 -90.72
C GLY A 276 -31.60 13.99 -90.90
N LEU A 277 -32.32 13.53 -89.88
CA LEU A 277 -33.78 13.29 -89.83
C LEU A 277 -34.55 14.58 -89.58
N SER A 278 -33.93 15.75 -89.50
CA SER A 278 -34.60 17.07 -89.48
C SER A 278 -34.66 17.59 -90.90
N ALA A 279 -33.61 17.36 -91.69
CA ALA A 279 -33.74 17.33 -93.14
C ALA A 279 -34.67 16.20 -93.61
N GLU A 280 -34.72 15.06 -92.90
CA GLU A 280 -35.64 13.96 -93.18
C GLU A 280 -36.97 14.03 -92.40
N GLN A 281 -37.26 15.00 -91.53
CA GLN A 281 -38.55 15.07 -90.78
C GLN A 281 -39.62 15.79 -91.59
N LYS A 282 -39.18 16.61 -92.53
CA LYS A 282 -40.00 17.01 -93.69
C LYS A 282 -40.26 15.81 -94.62
N VAL A 283 -39.43 14.76 -94.54
CA VAL A 283 -39.63 13.45 -95.19
C VAL A 283 -40.32 12.44 -94.24
N ASP A 284 -40.33 12.62 -92.92
CA ASP A 284 -40.80 11.67 -91.88
C ASP A 284 -42.31 11.71 -91.67
N ALA A 285 -42.99 12.81 -91.98
CA ALA A 285 -44.44 12.77 -92.17
C ALA A 285 -44.82 11.88 -93.39
N LYS A 286 -43.95 11.82 -94.40
CA LYS A 286 -44.09 10.98 -95.59
C LYS A 286 -43.62 9.54 -95.32
N LEU A 287 -42.64 9.35 -94.43
CA LEU A 287 -42.15 8.03 -94.01
C LEU A 287 -43.04 7.41 -92.92
N LYS A 288 -43.73 8.14 -92.04
CA LYS A 288 -44.72 7.58 -91.08
C LYS A 288 -45.88 6.88 -91.76
N VAL A 289 -46.37 7.40 -92.88
CA VAL A 289 -47.33 6.69 -93.76
C VAL A 289 -46.70 5.42 -94.35
N LYS A 290 -45.41 5.45 -94.69
CA LYS A 290 -44.65 4.27 -95.10
C LYS A 290 -44.27 3.35 -93.93
N LEU A 291 -44.21 3.81 -92.68
CA LEU A 291 -43.77 3.08 -91.49
C LEU A 291 -44.95 2.34 -90.86
N ILE A 292 -46.17 2.89 -90.93
CA ILE A 292 -47.39 2.13 -90.67
C ILE A 292 -47.59 1.07 -91.77
N LYS A 293 -47.29 1.40 -93.03
CA LYS A 293 -47.25 0.44 -94.14
C LYS A 293 -46.18 -0.65 -93.92
N LEU A 294 -44.95 -0.28 -93.56
CA LEU A 294 -43.83 -1.18 -93.26
C LEU A 294 -44.01 -1.94 -91.96
N LYS A 295 -44.75 -1.43 -90.97
CA LYS A 295 -45.05 -2.16 -89.73
C LYS A 295 -46.17 -3.17 -89.94
N ASN A 296 -47.13 -2.87 -90.81
CA ASN A 296 -48.04 -3.88 -91.35
C ASN A 296 -47.31 -4.87 -92.26
N ASP A 297 -46.34 -4.43 -93.08
CA ASP A 297 -45.51 -5.31 -93.90
C ASP A 297 -44.53 -6.13 -93.06
N ILE A 298 -43.99 -5.61 -91.95
CA ILE A 298 -43.13 -6.32 -90.99
C ILE A 298 -43.96 -7.26 -90.14
N ASN A 299 -45.17 -6.91 -89.73
CA ASN A 299 -46.06 -7.85 -89.03
C ASN A 299 -46.58 -8.92 -90.00
N GLN A 300 -46.79 -8.58 -91.29
CA GLN A 300 -46.96 -9.56 -92.37
C GLN A 300 -45.68 -10.34 -92.68
N LEU A 301 -44.49 -9.78 -92.50
CA LEU A 301 -43.20 -10.44 -92.74
C LEU A 301 -42.73 -11.25 -91.53
N GLU A 302 -43.14 -10.93 -90.32
CA GLU A 302 -42.96 -11.70 -89.09
C GLU A 302 -44.01 -12.79 -89.04
N GLN A 303 -45.26 -12.54 -89.47
CA GLN A 303 -46.17 -13.62 -89.80
C GLN A 303 -45.64 -14.45 -90.95
N LYS A 304 -45.10 -13.88 -92.04
CA LYS A 304 -44.48 -14.64 -93.13
C LYS A 304 -43.23 -15.36 -92.68
N LEU A 305 -42.39 -14.83 -91.79
CA LEU A 305 -41.15 -15.42 -91.27
C LEU A 305 -41.44 -16.45 -90.19
N ASN A 306 -42.53 -16.29 -89.43
CA ASN A 306 -43.05 -17.31 -88.54
C ASN A 306 -43.72 -18.42 -89.36
N TYR A 307 -44.44 -18.07 -90.44
CA TYR A 307 -44.83 -18.99 -91.50
C TYR A 307 -43.61 -19.55 -92.23
N GLU A 308 -42.50 -18.85 -92.39
CA GLU A 308 -41.30 -19.30 -93.13
C GLU A 308 -40.44 -20.17 -92.24
N LYS A 309 -40.44 -19.93 -90.92
CA LYS A 309 -39.89 -20.82 -89.89
C LYS A 309 -40.77 -22.04 -89.71
N GLN A 310 -42.08 -21.90 -89.67
CA GLN A 310 -43.01 -23.04 -89.71
C GLN A 310 -42.88 -23.78 -91.03
N ILE A 311 -42.75 -23.10 -92.18
CA ILE A 311 -42.51 -23.71 -93.50
C ILE A 311 -41.10 -24.30 -93.54
N LYS A 312 -40.09 -23.74 -92.86
CA LYS A 312 -38.74 -24.30 -92.77
C LYS A 312 -38.72 -25.52 -91.86
N GLU A 313 -39.43 -25.52 -90.75
CA GLU A 313 -39.61 -26.68 -89.86
C GLU A 313 -40.48 -27.73 -90.54
N GLN A 314 -41.55 -27.35 -91.23
CA GLN A 314 -42.38 -28.22 -92.07
C GLN A 314 -41.63 -28.68 -93.32
N LEU A 315 -40.70 -27.91 -93.89
CA LEU A 315 -39.83 -28.31 -95.01
C LEU A 315 -38.73 -29.21 -94.51
N VAL A 316 -38.17 -28.99 -93.32
CA VAL A 316 -37.19 -29.91 -92.72
C VAL A 316 -37.89 -31.21 -92.35
N GLN A 317 -39.11 -31.16 -91.81
CA GLN A 317 -39.94 -32.34 -91.56
C GLN A 317 -40.39 -33.00 -92.87
N ALA A 318 -40.78 -32.24 -93.89
CA ALA A 318 -41.20 -32.78 -95.19
C ALA A 318 -40.01 -33.30 -96.01
N LEU A 319 -38.84 -32.67 -95.91
CA LEU A 319 -37.59 -33.18 -96.46
C LEU A 319 -37.21 -34.45 -95.71
N GLN A 320 -37.31 -34.49 -94.38
CA GLN A 320 -37.08 -35.72 -93.62
C GLN A 320 -38.08 -36.82 -94.00
N ILE A 321 -39.37 -36.52 -94.15
CA ILE A 321 -40.40 -37.47 -94.60
C ILE A 321 -40.12 -37.92 -96.04
N LYS A 322 -39.69 -37.01 -96.93
CA LYS A 322 -39.31 -37.36 -98.30
C LYS A 322 -38.02 -38.16 -98.35
N GLU A 323 -37.03 -37.87 -97.51
CA GLU A 323 -35.79 -38.62 -97.34
C GLU A 323 -36.12 -40.04 -96.86
N ASP A 324 -36.95 -40.16 -95.82
CA ASP A 324 -37.42 -41.45 -95.29
C ASP A 324 -38.25 -42.20 -96.34
N LYS A 325 -39.07 -41.51 -97.15
CA LYS A 325 -39.83 -42.11 -98.26
C LYS A 325 -38.95 -42.51 -99.45
N ILE A 326 -37.93 -41.72 -99.77
CA ILE A 326 -36.91 -42.06 -100.77
C ILE A 326 -36.15 -43.28 -100.31
N ASN A 327 -35.75 -43.34 -99.04
CA ASN A 327 -35.12 -44.50 -98.43
C ASN A 327 -36.02 -45.74 -98.51
N GLU A 328 -37.31 -45.63 -98.22
CA GLU A 328 -38.30 -46.71 -98.38
C GLU A 328 -38.43 -47.15 -99.85
N LEU A 329 -38.51 -46.20 -100.79
CA LEU A 329 -38.62 -46.48 -102.23
C LEU A 329 -37.35 -47.10 -102.79
N GLU A 330 -36.17 -46.64 -102.37
CA GLU A 330 -34.88 -47.22 -102.72
C GLU A 330 -34.78 -48.67 -102.21
N GLN A 331 -35.27 -48.94 -101.00
CA GLN A 331 -35.37 -50.30 -100.46
C GLN A 331 -36.35 -51.18 -101.26
N ASN A 332 -37.50 -50.64 -101.68
CA ASN A 332 -38.46 -51.34 -102.52
C ASN A 332 -37.90 -51.62 -103.93
N LEU A 333 -37.15 -50.68 -104.50
CA LEU A 333 -36.51 -50.80 -105.79
C LEU A 333 -35.42 -51.89 -105.76
N ILE A 334 -34.66 -51.98 -104.67
CA ILE A 334 -33.70 -53.07 -104.43
C ILE A 334 -34.41 -54.42 -104.31
N ASN A 335 -35.51 -54.49 -103.55
CA ASN A 335 -36.29 -55.72 -103.45
C ASN A 335 -36.84 -56.17 -104.81
N LEU A 336 -37.34 -55.22 -105.62
CA LEU A 336 -37.83 -55.47 -106.98
C LEU A 336 -36.72 -55.93 -107.93
N ASP A 337 -35.54 -55.31 -107.89
CA ASP A 337 -34.40 -55.74 -108.69
C ASP A 337 -33.93 -57.13 -108.28
N ASN A 338 -33.91 -57.45 -106.98
CA ASN A 338 -33.59 -58.80 -106.49
C ASN A 338 -34.62 -59.84 -106.95
N GLU A 339 -35.92 -59.53 -106.91
CA GLU A 339 -36.98 -60.38 -107.44
C GLU A 339 -36.89 -60.55 -108.97
N ARG A 340 -36.59 -59.47 -109.70
CA ARG A 340 -36.36 -59.52 -111.16
C ARG A 340 -35.15 -60.38 -111.49
N ILE A 341 -34.04 -60.22 -110.77
CA ILE A 341 -32.84 -61.04 -110.92
C ILE A 341 -33.17 -62.51 -110.63
N LYS A 342 -33.93 -62.81 -109.58
CA LYS A 342 -34.36 -64.18 -109.26
C LYS A 342 -35.16 -64.81 -110.40
N LYS A 343 -36.13 -64.07 -110.97
CA LYS A 343 -36.92 -64.50 -112.14
C LYS A 343 -36.07 -64.64 -113.40
N LEU A 344 -35.17 -63.71 -113.68
CA LEU A 344 -34.26 -63.75 -114.83
C LEU A 344 -33.26 -64.91 -114.71
N LYS A 345 -32.73 -65.19 -113.51
CA LYS A 345 -31.89 -66.36 -113.22
C LYS A 345 -32.66 -67.66 -113.44
N TYR A 346 -33.92 -67.75 -112.98
CA TYR A 346 -34.78 -68.92 -113.22
C TYR A 346 -35.03 -69.14 -114.71
N LYS A 347 -35.47 -68.10 -115.44
CA LYS A 347 -35.69 -68.18 -116.89
C LYS A 347 -34.42 -68.50 -117.68
N LYS A 348 -33.28 -67.93 -117.28
CA LYS A 348 -31.96 -68.24 -117.87
C LYS A 348 -31.62 -69.72 -117.69
N ASN A 349 -31.87 -70.28 -116.50
CA ASN A 349 -31.64 -71.70 -116.24
C ASN A 349 -32.59 -72.58 -117.05
N GLU A 350 -33.88 -72.26 -117.09
CA GLU A 350 -34.90 -72.96 -117.89
C GLU A 350 -34.55 -72.95 -119.40
N LEU A 351 -34.21 -71.78 -119.97
CA LEU A 351 -33.76 -71.68 -121.36
C LEU A 351 -32.46 -72.45 -121.62
N SER A 352 -31.55 -72.49 -120.62
CA SER A 352 -30.32 -73.26 -120.76
C SER A 352 -30.56 -74.76 -120.80
N GLU A 353 -31.55 -75.27 -120.06
CA GLU A 353 -31.99 -76.66 -120.13
C GLU A 353 -32.67 -76.97 -121.46
N ILE A 354 -33.60 -76.13 -121.93
CA ILE A 354 -34.22 -76.28 -123.26
C ILE A 354 -33.16 -76.25 -124.37
N LYS A 355 -32.17 -75.36 -124.28
CA LYS A 355 -31.05 -75.31 -125.25
C LYS A 355 -30.23 -76.60 -125.21
N LYS A 356 -29.96 -77.17 -124.03
CA LYS A 356 -29.28 -78.48 -123.90
C LYS A 356 -30.12 -79.59 -124.53
N GLU A 357 -31.43 -79.63 -124.28
CA GLU A 357 -32.34 -80.61 -124.89
C GLU A 357 -32.38 -80.50 -126.43
N LEU A 358 -32.46 -79.28 -126.98
CA LEU A 358 -32.41 -79.06 -128.43
C LEU A 358 -31.06 -79.50 -129.03
N ILE A 359 -29.95 -79.25 -128.34
CA ILE A 359 -28.63 -79.78 -128.74
C ILE A 359 -28.64 -81.31 -128.76
N ASN A 360 -29.22 -81.96 -127.74
CA ASN A 360 -29.34 -83.42 -127.68
C ASN A 360 -30.23 -84.00 -128.79
N LYS A 361 -31.35 -83.34 -129.13
CA LYS A 361 -32.22 -83.74 -130.26
C LYS A 361 -31.50 -83.63 -131.61
N LEU A 362 -30.73 -82.56 -131.83
CA LEU A 362 -29.92 -82.42 -133.04
C LEU A 362 -28.82 -83.49 -133.14
N SER A 363 -28.29 -83.96 -132.01
CA SER A 363 -27.32 -85.05 -131.96
C SER A 363 -27.92 -86.46 -132.17
N SER A 364 -29.25 -86.64 -132.09
CA SER A 364 -29.96 -87.93 -132.24
C SER A 364 -30.61 -88.16 -133.61
N ARG A 365 -30.24 -87.38 -134.64
CA ARG A 365 -30.58 -87.58 -136.08
C ARG A 365 -32.01 -87.21 -136.52
N GLU A 366 -32.78 -86.55 -135.67
CA GLU A 366 -34.07 -85.92 -136.03
C GLU A 366 -33.83 -84.47 -136.50
N THR A 367 -33.26 -84.31 -137.71
CA THR A 367 -32.72 -83.01 -138.16
C THR A 367 -33.61 -82.33 -139.20
N THR A 368 -34.47 -81.42 -138.76
CA THR A 368 -35.18 -80.47 -139.64
C THR A 368 -34.59 -79.06 -139.51
N LYS A 369 -34.70 -78.26 -140.59
CA LYS A 369 -34.28 -76.84 -140.60
C LYS A 369 -34.93 -76.02 -139.48
N GLU A 370 -36.09 -76.46 -138.97
CA GLU A 370 -36.82 -75.81 -137.89
C GLU A 370 -36.11 -75.90 -136.54
N VAL A 371 -35.53 -77.04 -136.19
CA VAL A 371 -34.82 -77.23 -134.90
C VAL A 371 -33.56 -76.35 -134.81
N HIS A 372 -32.85 -76.15 -135.94
CA HIS A 372 -31.71 -75.21 -135.99
C HIS A 372 -32.15 -73.74 -135.79
N LYS A 373 -33.26 -73.33 -136.42
CA LYS A 373 -33.81 -71.97 -136.24
C LYS A 373 -34.27 -71.73 -134.80
N GLU A 374 -34.88 -72.73 -134.15
CA GLU A 374 -35.32 -72.62 -132.76
C GLU A 374 -34.12 -72.52 -131.79
N LYS A 375 -33.04 -73.28 -132.02
CA LYS A 375 -31.80 -73.16 -131.25
C LYS A 375 -31.17 -71.77 -131.37
N GLU A 376 -31.06 -71.22 -132.59
CA GLU A 376 -30.55 -69.85 -132.80
C GLU A 376 -31.43 -68.80 -132.12
N ALA A 377 -32.76 -68.93 -132.21
CA ALA A 377 -33.70 -68.04 -131.54
C ALA A 377 -33.51 -68.06 -130.00
N LYS A 378 -33.36 -69.25 -129.40
CA LYS A 378 -33.11 -69.40 -127.95
C LYS A 378 -31.73 -68.92 -127.52
N GLU A 379 -30.71 -69.05 -128.37
CA GLU A 379 -29.38 -68.48 -128.12
C GLU A 379 -29.39 -66.95 -128.14
N LYS A 380 -30.14 -66.34 -129.06
CA LYS A 380 -30.36 -64.89 -129.08
C LYS A 380 -31.09 -64.42 -127.82
N GLU A 381 -32.16 -65.11 -127.42
CA GLU A 381 -32.92 -64.84 -126.20
C GLU A 381 -32.04 -64.99 -124.93
N LEU A 382 -31.15 -65.99 -124.87
CA LEU A 382 -30.19 -66.15 -123.78
C LEU A 382 -29.15 -65.01 -123.71
N ASN A 383 -28.65 -64.54 -124.85
CA ASN A 383 -27.72 -63.41 -124.91
C ASN A 383 -28.39 -62.09 -124.51
N GLU A 384 -29.66 -61.89 -124.90
CA GLU A 384 -30.47 -60.76 -124.43
C GLU A 384 -30.68 -60.81 -122.91
N LEU A 385 -31.02 -61.97 -122.34
CA LEU A 385 -31.12 -62.17 -120.88
C LEU A 385 -29.79 -61.91 -120.15
N LYS A 386 -28.65 -62.36 -120.68
CA LYS A 386 -27.32 -62.06 -120.11
C LYS A 386 -27.02 -60.57 -120.12
N ASN A 387 -27.33 -59.89 -121.22
CA ASN A 387 -27.17 -58.44 -121.33
C ASN A 387 -28.09 -57.70 -120.36
N GLU A 388 -29.32 -58.17 -120.16
CA GLU A 388 -30.27 -57.59 -119.22
C GLU A 388 -29.83 -57.79 -117.75
N LEU A 389 -29.29 -58.96 -117.42
CA LEU A 389 -28.73 -59.24 -116.09
C LEU A 389 -27.53 -58.33 -115.80
N SER A 390 -26.61 -58.20 -116.76
CA SER A 390 -25.44 -57.30 -116.67
C SER A 390 -25.85 -55.83 -116.51
N ARG A 391 -26.84 -55.36 -117.28
CA ARG A 391 -27.41 -54.01 -117.11
C ARG A 391 -28.02 -53.79 -115.74
N THR A 392 -28.70 -54.80 -115.19
CA THR A 392 -29.31 -54.72 -113.86
C THR A 392 -28.24 -54.62 -112.77
N ASP A 393 -27.17 -55.41 -112.84
CA ASP A 393 -26.06 -55.34 -111.88
C ASP A 393 -25.26 -54.04 -111.99
N ALA A 394 -25.02 -53.52 -113.20
CA ALA A 394 -24.40 -52.22 -113.39
C ALA A 394 -25.22 -51.08 -112.76
N ASN A 395 -26.55 -51.13 -112.92
CA ASN A 395 -27.45 -50.17 -112.29
C ASN A 395 -27.43 -50.28 -110.76
N ARG A 396 -27.41 -51.50 -110.21
CA ARG A 396 -27.28 -51.72 -108.76
C ARG A 396 -25.93 -51.20 -108.23
N LYS A 397 -24.81 -51.48 -108.92
CA LYS A 397 -23.48 -50.93 -108.58
C LYS A 397 -23.52 -49.41 -108.49
N LYS A 398 -24.09 -48.74 -109.49
CA LYS A 398 -24.21 -47.27 -109.50
C LYS A 398 -25.03 -46.75 -108.31
N ARG A 399 -26.12 -47.42 -107.95
CA ARG A 399 -26.93 -47.03 -106.78
C ARG A 399 -26.16 -47.22 -105.47
N VAL A 400 -25.44 -48.33 -105.32
CA VAL A 400 -24.61 -48.57 -104.13
C VAL A 400 -23.56 -47.46 -103.96
N LEU A 401 -22.84 -47.10 -105.03
CA LEU A 401 -21.86 -46.02 -105.00
C LEU A 401 -22.49 -44.65 -104.67
N ASN A 402 -23.65 -44.34 -105.23
CA ASN A 402 -24.37 -43.12 -104.88
C ASN A 402 -24.73 -43.05 -103.38
N GLN A 403 -25.08 -44.17 -102.75
CA GLN A 403 -25.38 -44.20 -101.32
C GLN A 403 -24.13 -44.06 -100.46
N VAL A 404 -23.00 -44.59 -100.91
CA VAL A 404 -21.69 -44.32 -100.28
C VAL A 404 -21.40 -42.83 -100.31
N ASN A 405 -21.58 -42.17 -101.46
CA ASN A 405 -21.32 -40.74 -101.58
C ASN A 405 -22.20 -39.91 -100.62
N LYS A 406 -23.50 -40.22 -100.51
CA LYS A 406 -24.39 -39.60 -99.53
C LYS A 406 -23.96 -39.83 -98.07
N PHE A 407 -23.47 -41.03 -97.75
CA PHE A 407 -22.93 -41.32 -96.42
C PHE A 407 -21.65 -40.53 -96.14
N MET A 408 -20.74 -40.44 -97.12
CA MET A 408 -19.52 -39.64 -96.98
C MET A 408 -19.83 -38.16 -96.76
N GLU A 409 -20.78 -37.60 -97.52
CA GLU A 409 -21.29 -36.23 -97.29
C GLU A 409 -21.83 -36.05 -95.86
N SER A 410 -22.62 -37.01 -95.37
CA SER A 410 -23.11 -36.98 -93.98
C SER A 410 -21.97 -37.02 -92.95
N LYS A 411 -20.88 -37.76 -93.25
CA LYS A 411 -19.70 -37.88 -92.39
C LYS A 411 -18.87 -36.58 -92.40
N ASP A 412 -18.78 -35.90 -93.54
CA ASP A 412 -18.17 -34.57 -93.67
C ASP A 412 -18.98 -33.48 -92.94
N ASP A 413 -20.30 -33.48 -93.09
CA ASP A 413 -21.18 -32.55 -92.37
C ASP A 413 -21.03 -32.71 -90.86
N PHE A 414 -20.94 -33.95 -90.38
CA PHE A 414 -20.66 -34.24 -88.97
C PHE A 414 -19.27 -33.74 -88.54
N LEU A 415 -18.26 -33.89 -89.39
CA LEU A 415 -16.92 -33.37 -89.15
C LEU A 415 -16.92 -31.84 -88.97
N THR A 416 -17.54 -31.10 -89.89
CA THR A 416 -17.66 -29.64 -89.81
C THR A 416 -18.44 -29.19 -88.57
N LEU A 417 -19.54 -29.88 -88.24
CA LEU A 417 -20.32 -29.61 -87.05
C LEU A 417 -19.50 -29.83 -85.76
N ARG A 418 -18.60 -30.81 -85.76
CA ARG A 418 -17.68 -31.09 -84.65
C ARG A 418 -16.59 -30.03 -84.50
N GLU A 419 -16.02 -29.55 -85.61
CA GLU A 419 -15.07 -28.43 -85.60
C GLU A 419 -15.71 -27.17 -85.01
N GLU A 420 -16.94 -26.84 -85.44
CA GLU A 420 -17.72 -25.73 -84.88
C GLU A 420 -17.95 -25.92 -83.38
N ALA A 421 -18.34 -27.12 -82.95
CA ALA A 421 -18.59 -27.43 -81.55
C ALA A 421 -17.32 -27.28 -80.70
N ILE A 422 -16.19 -27.85 -81.12
CA ILE A 422 -14.91 -27.74 -80.39
C ILE A 422 -14.49 -26.27 -80.24
N LYS A 423 -14.62 -25.46 -81.30
CA LYS A 423 -14.30 -24.03 -81.25
C LYS A 423 -15.14 -23.32 -80.19
N LYS A 424 -16.46 -23.53 -80.21
CA LYS A 424 -17.37 -22.92 -79.22
C LYS A 424 -17.12 -23.41 -77.80
N LEU A 425 -16.84 -24.70 -77.60
CA LEU A 425 -16.55 -25.26 -76.28
C LEU A 425 -15.22 -24.75 -75.73
N GLN A 426 -14.20 -24.61 -76.57
CA GLN A 426 -12.92 -24.04 -76.18
C GLN A 426 -13.07 -22.57 -75.78
N ASP A 427 -13.85 -21.80 -76.53
CA ASP A 427 -14.14 -20.40 -76.20
C ASP A 427 -14.86 -20.29 -74.84
N CYS A 428 -15.82 -21.19 -74.57
CA CYS A 428 -16.48 -21.29 -73.26
C CYS A 428 -15.48 -21.62 -72.14
N TYR A 429 -14.62 -22.61 -72.34
CA TYR A 429 -13.61 -23.02 -71.35
C TYR A 429 -12.59 -21.91 -71.05
N ASN A 430 -12.10 -21.22 -72.08
CA ASN A 430 -11.15 -20.12 -71.92
C ASN A 430 -11.76 -18.98 -71.09
N ARG A 431 -13.02 -18.62 -71.38
CA ARG A 431 -13.76 -17.59 -70.64
C ARG A 431 -14.00 -17.99 -69.18
N LEU A 432 -14.31 -19.26 -68.92
CA LEU A 432 -14.47 -19.77 -67.57
C LEU A 432 -13.14 -19.72 -66.80
N LYS A 433 -12.02 -20.10 -67.42
CA LYS A 433 -10.69 -20.08 -66.79
C LYS A 433 -10.19 -18.65 -66.50
N SER A 434 -10.53 -17.68 -67.34
CA SER A 434 -10.14 -16.28 -67.15
C SER A 434 -11.05 -15.51 -66.19
N SER A 435 -12.17 -16.08 -65.75
CA SER A 435 -13.11 -15.41 -64.85
C SER A 435 -12.65 -15.54 -63.40
N THR A 436 -12.38 -14.41 -62.75
CA THR A 436 -12.07 -14.30 -61.31
C THR A 436 -13.31 -14.15 -60.43
N THR A 437 -14.52 -14.19 -61.03
CA THR A 437 -15.80 -13.93 -60.36
C THR A 437 -16.77 -15.12 -60.49
N ASN A 438 -17.82 -15.17 -59.64
CA ASN A 438 -18.81 -16.25 -59.50
C ASN A 438 -19.68 -16.56 -60.76
N GLN A 439 -19.24 -16.27 -61.99
CA GLN A 439 -19.97 -16.51 -63.25
C GLN A 439 -19.92 -17.96 -63.76
N GLY A 440 -19.40 -18.90 -62.96
CA GLY A 440 -19.21 -20.31 -63.36
C GLY A 440 -20.47 -21.00 -63.90
N ASP A 441 -21.65 -20.64 -63.40
CA ASP A 441 -22.92 -21.27 -63.80
C ASP A 441 -23.35 -20.90 -65.23
N LYS A 442 -23.05 -19.70 -65.73
CA LYS A 442 -23.43 -19.23 -67.07
C LYS A 442 -22.66 -19.98 -68.15
N TYR A 443 -21.33 -20.01 -68.02
CA TYR A 443 -20.46 -20.68 -68.99
C TYR A 443 -20.63 -22.20 -68.95
N THR A 444 -20.98 -22.78 -67.80
CA THR A 444 -21.35 -24.20 -67.71
C THR A 444 -22.61 -24.52 -68.52
N LYS A 445 -23.66 -23.69 -68.45
CA LYS A 445 -24.88 -23.86 -69.26
C LYS A 445 -24.62 -23.69 -70.76
N GLU A 446 -23.81 -22.70 -71.12
CA GLU A 446 -23.44 -22.47 -72.53
C GLU A 446 -22.62 -23.66 -73.08
N PHE A 447 -21.71 -24.20 -72.29
CA PHE A 447 -20.96 -25.41 -72.62
C PHE A 447 -21.92 -26.58 -72.88
N GLN A 448 -22.86 -26.85 -71.97
CA GLN A 448 -23.85 -27.93 -72.10
C GLN A 448 -24.75 -27.79 -73.34
N ASN A 449 -25.25 -26.58 -73.64
CA ASN A 449 -26.11 -26.35 -74.82
C ASN A 449 -25.37 -26.63 -76.13
N ASN A 450 -24.07 -26.28 -76.21
CA ASN A 450 -23.25 -26.61 -77.37
C ASN A 450 -23.05 -28.13 -77.53
N LEU A 451 -22.99 -28.89 -76.43
CA LEU A 451 -22.93 -30.36 -76.48
C LEU A 451 -24.23 -30.99 -77.02
N VAL A 452 -25.39 -30.46 -76.64
CA VAL A 452 -26.69 -30.95 -77.14
C VAL A 452 -26.79 -30.78 -78.66
N LYS A 453 -26.35 -29.63 -79.20
CA LYS A 453 -26.31 -29.41 -80.65
C LYS A 453 -25.41 -30.42 -81.36
N TYR A 454 -24.29 -30.80 -80.73
CA TYR A 454 -23.39 -31.85 -81.23
C TYR A 454 -24.05 -33.24 -81.25
N ASN A 455 -24.74 -33.64 -80.18
CA ASN A 455 -25.43 -34.93 -80.10
C ASN A 455 -26.48 -35.11 -81.22
N ASN A 456 -27.16 -34.03 -81.61
CA ASN A 456 -28.10 -34.06 -82.72
C ASN A 456 -27.42 -34.34 -84.08
N GLY A 457 -26.17 -33.91 -84.26
CA GLY A 457 -25.37 -34.22 -85.45
C GLY A 457 -24.96 -35.69 -85.52
N LEU A 458 -24.54 -36.27 -84.39
CA LEU A 458 -24.19 -37.69 -84.29
C LEU A 458 -25.40 -38.59 -84.62
N LEU A 459 -26.59 -38.23 -84.16
CA LEU A 459 -27.82 -38.96 -84.46
C LEU A 459 -28.11 -39.03 -85.97
N LYS A 460 -27.83 -37.96 -86.72
CA LYS A 460 -28.01 -37.92 -88.18
C LYS A 460 -27.00 -38.83 -88.88
N LEU A 461 -25.73 -38.79 -88.48
CA LEU A 461 -24.70 -39.67 -89.02
C LEU A 461 -25.05 -41.16 -88.81
N ASN A 462 -25.57 -41.50 -87.64
CA ASN A 462 -26.00 -42.87 -87.31
C ASN A 462 -27.14 -43.35 -88.22
N LYS A 463 -28.09 -42.48 -88.55
CA LYS A 463 -29.17 -42.80 -89.49
C LYS A 463 -28.62 -43.10 -90.89
N SER A 464 -27.72 -42.25 -91.40
CA SER A 464 -27.09 -42.46 -92.72
C SER A 464 -26.25 -43.74 -92.75
N TYR A 465 -25.51 -44.05 -91.68
CA TYR A 465 -24.76 -45.29 -91.53
C TYR A 465 -25.68 -46.53 -91.58
N ASN A 466 -26.73 -46.56 -90.74
CA ASN A 466 -27.66 -47.68 -90.69
C ASN A 466 -28.34 -47.92 -92.05
N PHE A 467 -28.63 -46.85 -92.78
CA PHE A 467 -29.17 -46.96 -94.13
C PHE A 467 -28.15 -47.60 -95.09
N LEU A 468 -26.90 -47.14 -95.10
CA LEU A 468 -25.84 -47.69 -95.94
C LEU A 468 -25.61 -49.18 -95.66
N VAL A 469 -25.54 -49.59 -94.39
CA VAL A 469 -25.40 -51.00 -93.98
C VAL A 469 -26.50 -51.86 -94.60
N ASN A 470 -27.77 -51.43 -94.51
CA ASN A 470 -28.90 -52.14 -95.08
C ASN A 470 -28.78 -52.28 -96.61
N ILE A 471 -28.34 -51.22 -97.31
CA ILE A 471 -28.14 -51.24 -98.77
C ILE A 471 -27.03 -52.21 -99.16
N ILE A 472 -25.91 -52.19 -98.45
CA ILE A 472 -24.76 -53.08 -98.70
C ILE A 472 -25.15 -54.53 -98.46
N GLN A 473 -25.83 -54.84 -97.35
CA GLN A 473 -26.27 -56.19 -97.01
C GLN A 473 -27.22 -56.78 -98.06
N LYS A 474 -28.17 -55.98 -98.58
CA LYS A 474 -29.10 -56.42 -99.64
C LYS A 474 -28.45 -56.56 -101.01
N ASN A 475 -27.24 -56.02 -101.20
CA ASN A 475 -26.47 -56.11 -102.42
C ASN A 475 -25.17 -56.91 -102.24
N LYS A 476 -25.09 -57.77 -101.21
CA LYS A 476 -23.95 -58.65 -100.93
C LYS A 476 -23.54 -59.59 -102.06
N GLU A 477 -24.31 -59.72 -103.14
CA GLU A 477 -23.89 -60.50 -104.32
C GLU A 477 -22.92 -59.70 -105.21
N LEU A 478 -22.83 -58.38 -105.06
CA LEU A 478 -21.95 -57.52 -105.85
C LEU A 478 -20.58 -57.43 -105.20
N GLU A 479 -19.52 -57.64 -105.99
CA GLU A 479 -18.12 -57.47 -105.54
C GLU A 479 -17.86 -56.06 -104.95
N VAL A 480 -18.47 -55.03 -105.54
CA VAL A 480 -18.35 -53.64 -105.05
C VAL A 480 -18.89 -53.49 -103.63
N ALA A 481 -19.97 -54.21 -103.26
CA ALA A 481 -20.57 -54.11 -101.94
C ALA A 481 -19.67 -54.71 -100.86
N PHE A 482 -18.97 -55.82 -101.18
CA PHE A 482 -17.95 -56.40 -100.30
C PHE A 482 -16.77 -55.44 -100.11
N LYS A 483 -16.22 -54.87 -101.19
CA LYS A 483 -15.09 -53.93 -101.09
C LYS A 483 -15.46 -52.69 -100.27
N ILE A 484 -16.68 -52.16 -100.45
CA ILE A 484 -17.17 -51.03 -99.64
C ILE A 484 -17.28 -51.42 -98.17
N ASN A 485 -17.77 -52.62 -97.86
CA ASN A 485 -17.87 -53.12 -96.50
C ASN A 485 -16.50 -53.18 -95.81
N ASP A 486 -15.47 -53.63 -96.53
CA ASP A 486 -14.09 -53.72 -96.03
C ASP A 486 -13.45 -52.34 -95.83
N ILE A 487 -13.62 -51.42 -96.78
CA ILE A 487 -13.07 -50.05 -96.73
C ILE A 487 -13.68 -49.26 -95.58
N LEU A 488 -15.02 -49.23 -95.50
CA LEU A 488 -15.76 -48.49 -94.49
C LEU A 488 -15.91 -49.26 -93.17
N LYS A 489 -15.42 -50.50 -93.13
CA LYS A 489 -15.46 -51.40 -91.97
C LYS A 489 -16.85 -51.50 -91.35
N LEU A 490 -17.89 -51.56 -92.18
CA LEU A 490 -19.27 -51.35 -91.74
C LEU A 490 -19.69 -52.36 -90.65
N ASP A 491 -19.22 -53.61 -90.69
CA ASP A 491 -19.50 -54.63 -89.65
C ASP A 491 -18.90 -54.32 -88.27
N SER A 492 -17.89 -53.45 -88.21
CA SER A 492 -17.19 -53.06 -86.97
C SER A 492 -17.34 -51.59 -86.62
N PHE A 493 -18.08 -50.83 -87.44
CA PHE A 493 -18.33 -49.42 -87.20
C PHE A 493 -19.18 -49.28 -85.93
N ASN A 494 -18.67 -48.50 -84.98
CA ASN A 494 -19.37 -48.22 -83.75
C ASN A 494 -19.44 -46.70 -83.59
N SER A 495 -20.65 -46.15 -83.77
CA SER A 495 -20.92 -44.73 -83.59
C SER A 495 -20.64 -44.23 -82.17
N ASP A 496 -20.73 -45.11 -81.17
CA ASP A 496 -20.47 -44.76 -79.77
C ASP A 496 -18.99 -44.45 -79.52
N ARG A 497 -18.07 -44.87 -80.41
CA ARG A 497 -16.67 -44.41 -80.37
C ARG A 497 -16.57 -42.90 -80.55
N TYR A 498 -17.54 -42.29 -81.21
CA TYR A 498 -17.64 -40.85 -81.41
C TYR A 498 -18.46 -40.16 -80.32
N ASN A 499 -19.14 -40.91 -79.43
CA ASN A 499 -19.90 -40.40 -78.30
C ASN A 499 -19.01 -40.28 -77.05
N ILE A 500 -18.34 -39.15 -76.85
CA ILE A 500 -17.22 -39.05 -75.88
C ILE A 500 -17.51 -38.14 -74.68
N PHE A 501 -18.79 -37.97 -74.31
CA PHE A 501 -19.10 -37.28 -73.07
C PHE A 501 -19.07 -38.24 -71.91
N LYS A 502 -18.01 -38.16 -71.12
CA LYS A 502 -17.86 -38.96 -69.89
C LYS A 502 -18.46 -38.26 -68.67
N PHE A 503 -18.51 -36.93 -68.67
CA PHE A 503 -18.86 -36.15 -67.48
C PHE A 503 -20.04 -35.18 -67.69
N ALA A 504 -20.20 -34.59 -68.89
CA ALA A 504 -21.15 -33.50 -69.10
C ALA A 504 -22.62 -33.92 -69.40
N THR A 505 -22.87 -35.19 -69.74
CA THR A 505 -24.23 -35.70 -70.07
C THR A 505 -25.04 -36.17 -68.87
N ASN A 506 -24.44 -36.34 -67.68
CA ASN A 506 -25.16 -36.71 -66.44
C ASN A 506 -25.97 -35.56 -65.83
N SER A 507 -26.00 -34.39 -66.48
CA SER A 507 -26.71 -33.19 -65.99
C SER A 507 -28.19 -33.12 -66.39
N GLN A 508 -28.73 -34.11 -67.11
CA GLN A 508 -30.17 -34.15 -67.41
C GLN A 508 -31.02 -34.44 -66.16
N GLU A 509 -30.40 -34.85 -65.05
CA GLU A 509 -31.09 -35.35 -63.86
C GLU A 509 -30.73 -34.51 -62.62
N GLY A 510 -31.17 -33.26 -62.57
CA GLY A 510 -31.45 -32.47 -61.35
C GLY A 510 -30.33 -32.20 -60.32
N VAL A 511 -29.18 -32.87 -60.40
CA VAL A 511 -28.07 -32.77 -59.45
C VAL A 511 -27.03 -31.85 -60.08
N ARG A 512 -26.93 -30.62 -59.56
CA ARG A 512 -25.91 -29.62 -59.92
C ARG A 512 -24.51 -30.11 -59.53
N THR A 513 -23.95 -31.03 -60.30
CA THR A 513 -22.50 -31.19 -60.33
C THR A 513 -21.93 -30.03 -61.14
N LYS A 514 -21.34 -29.03 -60.47
CA LYS A 514 -20.54 -28.00 -61.15
C LYS A 514 -19.49 -28.74 -61.99
N LEU A 515 -19.56 -28.63 -63.33
CA LEU A 515 -18.53 -29.13 -64.21
C LEU A 515 -17.23 -28.41 -63.87
N SER A 516 -16.25 -29.13 -63.33
CA SER A 516 -14.96 -28.52 -63.06
C SER A 516 -14.25 -28.21 -64.37
N SER A 517 -13.41 -27.18 -64.38
CA SER A 517 -12.57 -26.84 -65.54
C SER A 517 -11.74 -28.06 -65.99
N SER A 518 -11.30 -28.91 -65.07
CA SER A 518 -10.60 -30.16 -65.39
C SER A 518 -11.46 -31.19 -66.13
N MET A 519 -12.77 -31.26 -65.87
CA MET A 519 -13.69 -32.12 -66.61
C MET A 519 -13.98 -31.55 -68.01
N MET A 520 -14.23 -30.25 -68.13
CA MET A 520 -14.45 -29.59 -69.44
C MET A 520 -13.23 -29.74 -70.36
N ALA A 521 -12.02 -29.56 -69.83
CA ALA A 521 -10.80 -29.74 -70.59
C ALA A 521 -10.62 -31.20 -71.07
N LYS A 522 -10.98 -32.19 -70.24
CA LYS A 522 -10.97 -33.61 -70.63
C LYS A 522 -11.96 -33.90 -71.76
N ASP A 523 -13.17 -33.35 -71.70
CA ASP A 523 -14.18 -33.52 -72.75
C ASP A 523 -13.73 -32.85 -74.07
N ILE A 524 -13.22 -31.62 -74.03
CA ILE A 524 -12.67 -30.94 -75.24
C ILE A 524 -11.50 -31.73 -75.84
N ASN A 525 -10.55 -32.19 -75.03
CA ASN A 525 -9.40 -32.95 -75.51
C ASN A 525 -9.83 -34.28 -76.12
N SER A 526 -10.84 -34.93 -75.54
CA SER A 526 -11.42 -36.16 -76.09
C SER A 526 -12.12 -35.90 -77.43
N LEU A 527 -12.85 -34.78 -77.54
CA LEU A 527 -13.47 -34.36 -78.79
C LEU A 527 -12.45 -34.08 -79.89
N ARG A 528 -11.33 -33.43 -79.56
CA ARG A 528 -10.22 -33.15 -80.49
C ARG A 528 -9.51 -34.40 -80.96
N LYS A 529 -9.12 -35.27 -80.03
CA LYS A 529 -8.46 -36.54 -80.37
C LYS A 529 -9.29 -37.31 -81.40
N ASN A 530 -10.59 -37.40 -81.15
CA ASN A 530 -11.47 -38.14 -82.04
C ASN A 530 -11.86 -37.36 -83.31
N LEU A 531 -11.78 -36.02 -83.32
CA LEU A 531 -11.83 -35.24 -84.56
C LEU A 531 -10.64 -35.60 -85.46
N ASP A 532 -9.43 -35.67 -84.91
CA ASP A 532 -8.22 -36.00 -85.65
C ASP A 532 -8.25 -37.45 -86.18
N GLU A 533 -8.76 -38.38 -85.37
CA GLU A 533 -9.06 -39.77 -85.79
C GLU A 533 -10.06 -39.77 -86.95
N LEU A 534 -11.20 -39.07 -86.83
CA LEU A 534 -12.24 -39.00 -87.86
C LEU A 534 -11.73 -38.37 -89.17
N LYS A 535 -10.91 -37.33 -89.10
CA LYS A 535 -10.27 -36.72 -90.28
C LYS A 535 -9.37 -37.71 -91.01
N THR A 536 -8.59 -38.47 -90.23
CA THR A 536 -7.67 -39.46 -90.78
C THR A 536 -8.43 -40.61 -91.43
N GLU A 537 -9.45 -41.11 -90.74
CA GLU A 537 -10.36 -42.16 -91.23
C GLU A 537 -11.04 -41.73 -92.53
N LEU A 538 -11.72 -40.57 -92.53
CA LEU A 538 -12.44 -40.06 -93.71
C LEU A 538 -11.51 -39.80 -94.90
N LYS A 539 -10.30 -39.31 -94.66
CA LYS A 539 -9.30 -39.10 -95.71
C LYS A 539 -8.84 -40.43 -96.31
N GLN A 540 -8.64 -41.45 -95.48
CA GLN A 540 -8.24 -42.79 -95.93
C GLN A 540 -9.37 -43.47 -96.69
N GLU A 541 -10.59 -43.49 -96.15
CA GLU A 541 -11.77 -44.05 -96.81
C GLU A 541 -12.04 -43.40 -98.17
N ARG A 542 -11.98 -42.06 -98.26
CA ARG A 542 -12.11 -41.35 -99.55
C ARG A 542 -11.04 -41.75 -100.56
N LYS A 543 -9.83 -42.05 -100.11
CA LYS A 543 -8.75 -42.49 -101.00
C LYS A 543 -9.04 -43.90 -101.52
N GLU A 544 -9.40 -44.82 -100.65
CA GLU A 544 -9.70 -46.21 -101.02
C GLU A 544 -10.98 -46.35 -101.85
N LEU A 545 -12.00 -45.53 -101.58
CA LEU A 545 -13.26 -45.53 -102.33
C LEU A 545 -13.10 -45.01 -103.77
N LYS A 546 -12.17 -44.08 -104.02
CA LYS A 546 -11.88 -43.59 -105.38
C LYS A 546 -11.40 -44.68 -106.33
N ASP A 547 -10.82 -45.75 -105.80
CA ASP A 547 -10.36 -46.89 -106.59
C ASP A 547 -11.52 -47.83 -106.99
N LEU A 548 -12.77 -47.57 -106.55
CA LEU A 548 -13.98 -48.36 -106.86
C LEU A 548 -14.93 -47.73 -107.89
N GLU A 549 -14.83 -46.41 -108.08
CA GLU A 549 -15.53 -45.64 -109.13
C GLU A 549 -14.99 -46.01 -110.52
#